data_AF-A0A353NMT1-F1
#
_entry.id   AF-A0A353NMT1-F1
#
_cell.length_a   1.000
_cell.length_b   1.000
_cell.length_c   1.000
_cell.angle_alpha   90.00
_cell.angle_beta   90.00
_cell.angle_gamma   90.00
#
_symmetry.space_group_name_H-M   'P 1'
#
loop_
_entity.id
_entity.type
_entity.pdbx_description
1 polymer ?
#
loop_
_entity_poly.entity_id
_entity_poly.type
_entity_poly.pdbx_seq_one_letter_code
_entity_poly.pdbx_strand_id
1 'polypeptide(L)' 'MRAVVQRVSSGWVQVEEQPKRSIGAGLVVLIGVGKDDHDSDVRYIADKILNLRIFPDQDG' A
#
# COMPACT_ATOMS: atom_id res chain seq x y z
N MET A 1 11.27 2.54 8.47
CA MET A 1 10.01 2.87 7.77
C MET A 1 8.90 2.00 8.30
N ARG A 2 7.64 2.47 8.31
CA ARG A 2 6.48 1.65 8.69
C ARG A 2 5.37 1.76 7.65
N ALA A 3 4.60 0.69 7.50
CA ALA A 3 3.47 0.62 6.58
C ALA A 3 2.27 -0.05 7.26
N VAL A 4 1.08 0.52 7.09
CA VAL A 4 -0.19 -0.17 7.34
C VAL A 4 -0.76 -0.56 5.99
N VAL A 5 -0.87 -1.86 5.74
CA VAL A 5 -1.33 -2.42 4.47
C VAL A 5 -2.78 -2.88 4.63
N GLN A 6 -3.66 -2.36 3.79
CA GLN A 6 -5.08 -2.71 3.77
C GLN A 6 -5.40 -3.38 2.44
N ARG A 7 -5.86 -4.63 2.48
CA ARG A 7 -6.46 -5.30 1.32
C ARG A 7 -7.84 -4.72 1.11
N VAL A 8 -8.10 -4.18 -0.08
CA VAL A 8 -9.35 -3.48 -0.39
C VAL A 8 -9.99 -4.01 -1.67
N SER A 9 -11.31 -3.91 -1.74
CA SER A 9 -12.05 -4.09 -3.00
C SER A 9 -11.97 -2.85 -3.90
N SER A 10 -11.73 -1.67 -3.32
CA SER A 10 -11.43 -0.42 -4.02
C SER A 10 -10.79 0.59 -3.06
N GLY A 11 -10.04 1.56 -3.60
CA GLY A 11 -9.40 2.62 -2.83
C GLY A 11 -9.27 3.90 -3.64
N TRP A 12 -9.20 5.06 -2.98
CA TRP A 12 -9.07 6.35 -3.67
C TRP A 12 -8.49 7.44 -2.77
N VAL A 13 -7.99 8.49 -3.40
CA VAL A 13 -7.63 9.76 -2.77
C VAL A 13 -8.25 10.92 -3.55
N GLN A 14 -8.65 11.96 -2.83
CA GLN A 14 -9.17 13.20 -3.39
C GLN A 14 -8.56 14.37 -2.63
N VAL A 15 -8.04 15.35 -3.36
CA VAL A 15 -7.52 16.59 -2.79
C VAL A 15 -8.46 17.70 -3.24
N GLU A 16 -9.18 18.28 -2.29
CA GLU A 16 -10.19 19.33 -2.55
C GLU A 16 -11.20 18.89 -3.64
N GLU A 17 -11.39 19.73 -4.66
CA GLU A 17 -12.29 19.46 -5.78
C GLU A 17 -11.59 18.79 -6.97
N GLN A 18 -10.35 18.34 -6.82
CA GLN A 18 -9.68 17.64 -7.91
C GLN A 18 -10.31 16.27 -8.18
N PRO A 19 -10.27 15.79 -9.44
CA PRO A 19 -10.77 14.46 -9.78
C PRO A 19 -10.13 13.36 -8.92
N LYS A 20 -10.97 12.44 -8.44
CA LYS A 20 -10.53 11.28 -7.65
C LYS A 20 -9.47 10.49 -8.40
N ARG A 21 -8.39 10.13 -7.71
CA ARG A 21 -7.44 9.11 -8.16
C ARG A 21 -7.78 7.82 -7.43
N SER A 22 -8.08 6.77 -8.17
CA SER A 22 -8.61 5.53 -7.61
C SER A 22 -7.87 4.30 -8.10
N ILE A 23 -8.04 3.23 -7.34
CA ILE A 23 -7.64 1.86 -7.69
C ILE A 23 -8.86 0.95 -7.56
N GLY A 24 -8.85 -0.16 -8.30
CA GLY A 24 -9.78 -1.28 -8.12
C GLY A 24 -9.38 -2.17 -6.94
N ALA A 25 -9.67 -3.47 -7.05
CA ALA A 25 -9.21 -4.45 -6.09
C ALA A 25 -7.68 -4.43 -5.97
N GLY A 26 -7.16 -4.39 -4.75
CA GLY A 26 -5.72 -4.21 -4.53
C GLY A 26 -5.38 -3.84 -3.10
N LEU A 27 -4.33 -3.04 -2.94
CA LEU A 27 -3.82 -2.59 -1.64
C LEU A 27 -3.89 -1.07 -1.53
N VAL A 28 -4.43 -0.59 -0.41
CA VAL A 28 -4.16 0.77 0.08
C VAL A 28 -3.07 0.68 1.12
N VAL A 29 -2.02 1.46 0.96
CA VAL A 29 -0.86 1.44 1.85
C VAL A 29 -0.66 2.80 2.47
N LEU A 30 -0.77 2.86 3.80
CA LEU A 30 -0.47 4.07 4.58
C LEU A 30 0.99 3.97 5.03
N ILE A 31 1.85 4.86 4.51
CA ILE A 31 3.29 4.85 4.78
C ILE A 31 3.65 5.92 5.81
N GLY A 32 4.43 5.53 6.81
CA GLY A 32 5.10 6.41 7.75
C GLY A 32 6.62 6.36 7.56
N VAL A 33 7.22 7.50 7.27
CA VAL A 33 8.68 7.67 7.12
C VAL A 33 9.24 8.34 8.38
N GLY A 34 10.22 7.69 9.02
CA GLY A 34 10.94 8.18 10.18
C GLY A 34 12.23 8.93 9.79
N LYS A 35 12.85 9.60 10.77
CA LYS A 35 14.09 10.37 10.57
C LYS A 35 15.30 9.50 10.22
N ASP A 36 15.32 8.27 10.74
CA ASP A 36 16.43 7.32 10.59
C ASP A 36 16.14 6.28 9.49
N ASP A 37 15.22 6.58 8.58
CA ASP A 37 14.91 5.69 7.45
C ASP A 37 15.84 5.98 6.27
N HIS A 38 16.29 4.92 5.62
CA HIS A 38 17.21 4.97 4.48
C HIS A 38 16.62 4.23 3.28
N ASP A 39 17.25 4.35 2.11
CA ASP A 39 16.85 3.65 0.88
C ASP A 39 16.70 2.13 1.07
N SER A 40 17.48 1.51 1.96
CA SER A 40 17.36 0.10 2.30
C SER A 40 16.01 -0.22 2.94
N ASP A 41 15.47 0.66 3.78
CA ASP A 41 14.16 0.49 4.42
C ASP A 41 13.04 0.59 3.39
N VAL A 42 13.16 1.52 2.43
CA VAL A 42 12.23 1.66 1.30
C VAL A 42 12.18 0.37 0.50
N ARG A 43 13.35 -0.14 0.08
CA ARG A 43 13.45 -1.38 -0.71
C ARG A 43 12.88 -2.57 0.05
N TYR A 44 13.21 -2.69 1.34
CA TYR A 44 12.72 -3.77 2.18
C TYR A 44 11.19 -3.73 2.32
N ILE A 45 10.59 -2.57 2.61
CA ILE A 45 9.13 -2.44 2.74
C ILE A 45 8.43 -2.66 1.41
N ALA A 46 8.96 -2.12 0.31
CA ALA A 46 8.38 -2.31 -1.03
C ALA A 46 8.36 -3.79 -1.43
N ASP A 47 9.49 -4.48 -1.31
CA ASP A 47 9.59 -5.91 -1.62
C ASP A 47 8.68 -6.74 -0.71
N LYS A 48 8.62 -6.41 0.58
CA LYS A 48 7.73 -7.09 1.52
C LYS A 48 6.26 -6.92 1.15
N ILE A 49 5.82 -5.72 0.78
CA ILE A 49 4.43 -5.45 0.37
C ILE A 49 4.08 -6.21 -0.90
N LEU A 50 4.96 -6.19 -1.91
CA LEU A 50 4.74 -6.88 -3.19
C LEU A 50 4.57 -8.39 -3.01
N ASN A 51 5.26 -8.98 -2.05
CA ASN A 51 5.25 -10.42 -1.80
C ASN A 51 4.28 -10.88 -0.69
N LEU A 52 3.43 -9.99 -0.16
CA LEU A 52 2.42 -10.37 0.83
C LEU A 52 1.37 -11.29 0.21
N ARG A 53 1.31 -12.54 0.69
CA ARG A 53 0.31 -13.55 0.30
C ARG A 53 -1.02 -13.35 1.04
N ILE A 54 -1.61 -12.18 0.85
CA ILE A 54 -2.86 -11.77 1.52
C ILE A 54 -4.07 -11.77 0.60
N PHE A 55 -3.87 -12.03 -0.70
CA PHE A 55 -4.96 -12.27 -1.64
C PHE A 55 -5.30 -13.76 -1.65
N PRO A 56 -6.60 -14.10 -1.70
CA PRO A 56 -7.01 -15.49 -1.81
C PRO A 56 -6.63 -16.03 -3.19
N ASP A 57 -6.45 -17.33 -3.28
CA ASP A 57 -6.29 -18.00 -4.57
C ASP A 57 -7.65 -18.50 -5.08
N GLN A 58 -7.66 -19.47 -6.00
CA GLN A 58 -8.90 -20.01 -6.55
C GLN A 58 -9.67 -20.87 -5.55
N ASP A 59 -8.99 -21.38 -4.52
CA ASP A 59 -9.54 -22.30 -3.52
C ASP A 59 -9.92 -21.59 -2.20
N GLY A 60 -9.55 -20.31 -2.04
CA GLY A 60 -9.96 -19.44 -0.93
C GLY A 60 -8.81 -18.82 -0.17
#